data_AF-A0A5K1BZK9-F1
#
_entry.id   AF-A0A5K1BZK9-F1
#
_cell.length_a   1.000
_cell.length_b   1.000
_cell.length_c   1.000
_cell.angle_alpha   90.00
_cell.angle_beta   90.00
_cell.angle_gamma   90.00
#
_symmetry.space_group_name_H-M   'P 1'
#
loop_
_entity.id
_entity.type
_entity.pdbx_description
1 polymer ?
#
loop_
_entity_poly.entity_id
_entity_poly.type
_entity_poly.pdbx_seq_one_letter_code
_entity_poly.pdbx_strand_id
1 'polypeptide(L)'
;KVRPDLGNIPKELVPILECCWAEDPNSRPGFQQVIEMLSVFRTSLSPLETTPPPTIVLGGSSYVATDSPGTRHLMDKLQESDITVMKPEKSSRFFGCFYECFS
;
A
#
# COMPACT_ATOMS: atom_id res chain seq x y z
N LYS A 1 7.32 10.47 30.66
CA LYS A 1 7.37 9.06 30.20
C LYS A 1 8.70 8.84 29.50
N VAL A 2 9.43 7.78 29.83
CA VAL A 2 10.72 7.44 29.20
C VAL A 2 10.44 6.76 27.85
N ARG A 3 11.33 6.94 26.86
CA ARG A 3 11.25 6.25 25.57
C ARG A 3 11.48 4.74 25.79
N PRO A 4 10.71 3.85 25.14
CA PRO A 4 10.91 2.42 25.28
C PRO A 4 12.22 1.97 24.62
N ASP A 5 12.71 0.80 25.03
CA ASP A 5 13.88 0.16 24.42
C ASP A 5 13.62 -0.24 22.96
N LEU A 6 14.66 -0.14 22.12
CA LEU A 6 14.63 -0.43 20.69
C LEU A 6 15.23 -1.80 20.33
N GLY A 7 15.62 -2.63 21.30
CA GLY A 7 16.28 -3.91 21.03
C GLY A 7 15.39 -4.96 20.32
N ASN A 8 14.06 -4.82 20.41
CA ASN A 8 13.09 -5.78 19.87
C ASN A 8 12.38 -5.29 18.58
N ILE A 9 12.91 -4.28 17.91
CA ILE A 9 12.35 -3.77 16.65
C ILE A 9 13.28 -4.05 15.45
N PRO A 10 12.75 -4.08 14.22
CA PRO A 10 13.57 -4.14 13.01
C PRO A 10 14.65 -3.05 13.01
N LYS A 11 15.89 -3.44 12.68
CA LYS A 11 17.05 -2.52 12.72
C LYS A 11 16.86 -1.34 11.77
N GLU A 12 16.12 -1.54 10.69
CA GLU A 12 15.80 -0.55 9.68
C GLU A 12 14.84 0.53 10.20
N LEU A 13 14.05 0.23 11.25
CA LEU A 13 13.15 1.19 11.89
C LEU A 13 13.83 2.02 13.00
N VAL A 14 14.90 1.50 13.60
CA VAL A 14 15.67 2.19 14.66
C VAL A 14 16.03 3.63 14.29
N PRO A 15 16.66 3.92 13.14
CA PRO A 15 17.06 5.29 12.80
C PRO A 15 15.86 6.24 12.62
N ILE A 16 14.72 5.72 12.17
CA ILE A 16 13.48 6.52 12.04
C ILE A 16 13.00 6.95 13.43
N LEU A 17 12.99 6.02 14.39
CA LEU A 17 12.56 6.29 15.76
C LEU A 17 13.53 7.21 16.50
N GLU A 18 14.84 7.00 16.35
CA GLU A 18 15.87 7.84 16.97
C GLU A 18 15.74 9.30 16.52
N CYS A 19 15.58 9.55 15.20
CA CYS A 19 15.34 10.90 14.68
C CYS A 19 14.04 11.52 15.24
N CYS A 20 12.97 10.73 15.35
CA CYS A 20 11.71 11.21 15.94
C CYS A 20 11.81 11.46 17.44
N TRP A 21 12.75 10.82 18.12
CA TRP A 21 12.97 10.90 19.56
C TRP A 21 14.15 11.80 19.95
N ALA A 22 14.74 12.52 19.00
CA ALA A 22 15.79 13.49 19.26
C ALA A 22 15.40 14.43 20.41
N GLU A 23 16.37 14.71 21.29
CA GLU A 23 16.16 15.59 22.44
C GLU A 23 15.78 17.00 21.98
N ASP A 24 16.55 17.54 21.02
CA ASP A 24 16.27 18.80 20.36
C ASP A 24 15.02 18.69 19.45
N PRO A 25 13.97 19.49 19.68
CA PRO A 25 12.78 19.52 18.85
C PRO A 25 13.05 19.88 17.38
N ASN A 26 14.04 20.72 17.10
CA ASN A 26 14.35 21.16 15.73
C ASN A 26 15.06 20.07 14.91
N SER A 27 15.69 19.12 15.59
CA SER A 27 16.32 17.95 14.98
C SER A 27 15.30 16.87 14.59
N ARG A 28 14.03 17.00 14.99
CA ARG A 28 12.99 16.02 14.68
C ARG A 28 12.46 16.23 13.26
N PRO A 29 12.21 15.14 12.52
CA PRO A 29 11.65 15.23 11.17
C PRO A 29 10.22 15.78 11.21
N GLY A 30 9.87 16.54 10.17
CA GLY A 30 8.48 16.94 9.93
C GLY A 30 7.61 15.73 9.59
N PHE A 31 6.29 15.84 9.77
CA PHE A 31 5.38 14.72 9.56
C PHE A 31 5.45 14.13 8.15
N GLN A 32 5.63 14.97 7.13
CA GLN A 32 5.78 14.52 5.74
C GLN A 32 7.03 13.66 5.54
N GLN A 33 8.15 14.06 6.15
CA GLN A 33 9.40 13.31 6.10
C GLN A 33 9.25 11.95 6.80
N VAL A 34 8.46 11.87 7.88
CA VAL A 34 8.14 10.59 8.54
C VAL A 34 7.38 9.65 7.60
N ILE A 35 6.40 10.16 6.85
CA ILE A 35 5.65 9.36 5.86
C ILE A 35 6.59 8.82 4.78
N GLU A 36 7.52 9.64 4.28
CA GLU A 36 8.49 9.25 3.26
C GLU A 36 9.45 8.17 3.77
N MET A 37 10.02 8.35 4.97
CA MET A 37 10.89 7.35 5.60
C MET A 37 10.17 6.01 5.78
N LEU A 38 8.93 6.03 6.24
CA LEU A 38 8.13 4.82 6.42
C LEU A 38 7.77 4.15 5.08
N SER A 39 7.58 4.94 4.02
CA SER A 39 7.33 4.43 2.67
C SER A 39 8.56 3.70 2.12
N VAL A 40 9.75 4.27 2.32
CA VAL A 40 11.03 3.63 1.96
C VAL A 40 11.21 2.33 2.75
N PHE A 41 10.99 2.37 4.06
CA PHE A 41 11.06 1.16 4.89
C PHE A 41 10.10 0.08 4.37
N ARG A 42 8.86 0.42 4.03
CA ARG A 42 7.90 -0.54 3.44
C ARG A 42 8.43 -1.18 2.16
N THR A 43 9.09 -0.42 1.29
CA THR A 43 9.70 -0.98 0.06
C THR A 43 10.87 -1.92 0.36
N SER A 44 11.65 -1.66 1.41
CA SER A 44 12.75 -2.55 1.81
C SER A 44 12.28 -3.91 2.35
N LEU A 45 11.04 -4.01 2.80
CA LEU A 45 10.43 -5.28 3.23
C LEU A 45 9.99 -6.15 2.05
N SER A 46 9.90 -5.59 0.84
CA SER A 46 9.63 -6.40 -0.35
C SER A 46 10.87 -7.21 -0.71
N PRO A 47 10.76 -8.51 -1.02
CA PRO A 47 11.87 -9.27 -1.57
C PRO A 47 12.38 -8.52 -2.80
N LEU A 48 13.67 -8.21 -2.84
CA LEU A 48 14.33 -7.69 -4.03
C LEU A 48 13.97 -8.65 -5.16
N GLU A 49 13.14 -8.20 -6.10
CA GLU A 49 12.65 -9.00 -7.23
C GLU A 49 13.84 -9.77 -7.81
N THR A 50 13.76 -11.08 -7.62
CA THR A 50 14.77 -12.03 -8.07
C THR A 50 14.75 -11.92 -9.58
N THR A 51 15.83 -11.38 -10.15
CA THR A 51 16.02 -11.45 -11.60
C THR A 51 15.74 -12.89 -12.02
N PRO A 52 14.74 -13.13 -12.88
CA PRO A 52 14.51 -14.49 -13.34
C PRO A 52 15.82 -14.97 -14.00
N PRO A 53 16.30 -16.18 -13.69
CA PRO A 53 17.48 -16.71 -14.36
C PRO A 53 17.23 -16.66 -15.88
N PRO A 54 18.26 -16.38 -16.70
CA PRO A 54 18.09 -16.29 -18.14
C PRO A 54 17.45 -17.59 -18.64
N THR A 55 16.19 -17.50 -19.08
CA THR A 55 15.48 -18.60 -19.73
C THR A 55 16.18 -18.85 -21.05
N ILE A 56 17.02 -19.88 -21.09
CA ILE A 56 17.57 -20.39 -22.35
C ILE A 56 16.39 -21.00 -23.10
N VAL A 57 15.87 -20.28 -24.11
CA VAL A 57 14.92 -20.83 -25.07
C VAL A 57 15.69 -21.84 -25.92
N LEU A 58 15.60 -23.14 -25.56
CA LEU A 58 16.09 -24.21 -26.41
C LEU A 58 15.15 -24.29 -27.62
N GLY A 59 15.64 -23.78 -28.76
CA GLY A 59 14.88 -23.70 -29.99
C GLY A 59 14.46 -25.06 -30.53
N GLY A 60 13.21 -25.12 -31.01
CA GLY A 60 12.81 -25.95 -32.14
C GLY A 60 12.35 -27.38 -31.82
N SER A 61 11.07 -27.53 -31.48
CA SER A 61 10.29 -28.66 -32.00
C SER A 61 8.87 -28.20 -32.31
N SER A 62 8.52 -28.28 -33.58
CA SER A 62 7.20 -28.03 -34.12
C SER A 62 6.18 -28.97 -33.48
N TYR A 63 5.41 -28.49 -32.52
CA TYR A 63 4.12 -29.08 -32.22
C TYR A 63 3.04 -28.04 -32.53
N VAL A 64 2.24 -28.38 -33.52
CA VAL A 64 1.06 -27.64 -33.93
C VAL A 64 0.08 -27.59 -32.76
N ALA A 65 -0.16 -26.41 -32.20
CA ALA A 65 -1.28 -26.21 -31.32
C ALA A 65 -2.53 -26.15 -32.21
N THR A 66 -3.27 -27.26 -32.25
CA THR A 66 -4.58 -27.34 -32.90
C THR A 66 -5.51 -26.33 -32.23
N ASP A 67 -5.98 -25.36 -33.02
CA ASP A 67 -7.09 -24.48 -32.68
C ASP A 67 -8.29 -25.35 -32.27
N SER A 68 -8.79 -25.16 -31.06
CA SER A 68 -9.99 -25.83 -30.57
C SER A 68 -11.12 -24.79 -30.48
N PRO A 69 -12.06 -24.78 -31.44
CA PRO A 69 -13.11 -23.78 -31.49
C PRO A 69 -14.32 -24.18 -30.64
N GLY A 70 -14.55 -23.48 -29.53
CA GLY A 70 -15.79 -23.54 -28.73
C GLY A 70 -15.54 -22.94 -27.35
N THR A 71 -16.20 -21.87 -26.90
CA THR A 71 -17.66 -21.72 -26.84
C THR A 71 -18.07 -20.31 -27.26
N ARG A 72 -18.61 -20.22 -28.48
CA ARG A 72 -19.27 -19.04 -29.02
C ARG A 72 -20.75 -19.19 -28.73
N HIS A 73 -21.28 -18.57 -27.67
CA HIS A 73 -22.67 -18.03 -27.62
C HIS A 73 -23.12 -17.57 -26.20
N LEU A 74 -23.54 -16.29 -26.16
CA LEU A 74 -24.70 -15.71 -25.45
C LEU A 74 -24.69 -15.76 -23.90
N MET A 75 -24.82 -14.66 -23.17
CA MET A 75 -25.79 -13.56 -23.29
C MET A 75 -25.11 -12.25 -22.83
N ASP A 76 -25.10 -11.17 -23.60
CA ASP A 76 -26.18 -10.28 -24.04
C ASP A 76 -26.26 -8.99 -23.20
N LYS A 77 -26.52 -7.93 -23.94
CA LYS A 77 -26.52 -6.50 -23.60
C LYS A 77 -27.23 -6.10 -22.30
N LEU A 78 -26.64 -5.05 -21.70
CA LEU A 78 -27.25 -3.75 -21.34
C LEU A 78 -28.66 -3.79 -20.71
N GLN A 79 -28.76 -3.33 -19.46
CA GLN A 79 -29.82 -2.39 -19.12
C GLN A 79 -29.29 -1.28 -18.20
N GLU A 80 -29.15 -0.12 -18.83
CA GLU A 80 -29.25 1.19 -18.23
C GLU A 80 -30.56 1.29 -17.44
N SER A 81 -30.49 1.60 -16.15
CA SER A 81 -31.62 2.12 -15.40
C SER A 81 -31.17 3.09 -14.32
N ASP A 82 -31.46 4.35 -14.62
CA ASP A 82 -31.93 5.38 -13.72
C ASP A 82 -31.09 5.77 -12.50
N ILE A 83 -30.36 6.86 -12.75
CA ILE A 83 -30.19 8.00 -11.86
C ILE A 83 -31.39 8.12 -10.88
N THR A 84 -31.20 7.68 -9.66
CA THR A 84 -31.99 8.18 -8.53
C THR A 84 -31.03 8.73 -7.49
N VAL A 85 -30.92 10.06 -7.49
CA VAL A 85 -30.30 10.84 -6.43
C VAL A 85 -31.03 10.52 -5.13
N MET A 86 -30.48 9.61 -4.33
CA MET A 86 -30.91 9.43 -2.94
C MET A 86 -30.06 10.34 -2.05
N LYS A 87 -30.78 11.26 -1.40
CA LYS A 87 -30.29 12.28 -0.47
C LYS A 87 -29.33 11.71 0.58
N PRO A 88 -28.23 12.40 0.94
CA PRO A 88 -27.53 12.10 2.17
C PRO A 88 -28.39 12.59 3.34
N GLU A 89 -29.10 11.66 3.98
CA GLU A 89 -29.61 11.85 5.33
C GLU A 89 -28.43 12.11 6.26
N LYS A 90 -28.56 13.13 7.11
CA LYS A 90 -27.56 13.54 8.09
C LYS A 90 -27.40 12.44 9.14
N SER A 91 -26.59 11.44 8.83
CA SER A 91 -26.25 10.36 9.72
C SER A 91 -24.93 10.66 10.43
N SER A 92 -25.00 10.56 11.75
CA SER A 92 -23.88 10.34 12.66
C SER A 92 -23.00 11.54 13.00
N ARG A 93 -23.39 12.18 14.12
CA ARG A 93 -22.47 12.82 15.06
C ARG A 93 -21.42 11.78 15.51
N PHE A 94 -20.22 11.77 14.94
CA PHE A 94 -19.12 10.93 15.46
C PHE A 94 -17.71 11.45 15.13
N PHE A 95 -17.45 12.76 15.27
CA PHE A 95 -16.06 13.28 15.31
C PHE A 95 -15.93 14.47 16.26
N GLY A 96 -16.30 14.29 17.53
CA GLY A 96 -16.14 15.32 18.56
C GLY A 96 -15.15 14.88 19.61
N CYS A 97 -13.84 14.93 19.32
CA CYS A 97 -12.76 14.81 20.32
C CYS A 97 -11.34 15.17 19.77
N PHE A 98 -11.20 15.98 18.71
CA PHE A 98 -9.86 16.39 18.24
C PHE A 98 -9.47 17.83 18.61
N TYR A 99 -10.36 18.62 19.20
CA TYR A 99 -10.12 20.06 19.44
C TYR A 99 -9.66 20.44 20.85
N GLU A 100 -9.65 19.51 21.81
CA GLU A 100 -9.43 19.87 23.22
C GLU A 100 -7.95 19.82 23.67
N CYS A 101 -7.01 19.67 22.73
CA CYS A 101 -5.58 19.60 23.04
C CYS A 101 -4.77 20.87 22.68
N PHE A 102 -5.42 21.96 22.24
CA PHE A 102 -4.73 23.20 21.86
C PHE A 102 -5.40 24.46 22.48
N SER A 103 -5.70 24.42 23.78
CA SER A 103 -6.02 25.62 24.57
C SER A 103 -5.22 25.62 25.86
#